data_AF-A0A1M4ZIJ3-F1
#
_entry.id   AF-A0A1M4ZIJ3-F1
#
_cell.length_a   1.000
_cell.length_b   1.000
_cell.length_c   1.000
_cell.angle_alpha   90.00
_cell.angle_beta   90.00
_cell.angle_gamma   90.00
#
_symmetry.space_group_name_H-M   'P 1'
#
loop_
_entity.id
_entity.type
_entity.pdbx_description
1 polymer ?
#
loop_
_entity_poly.entity_id
_entity_poly.type
_entity_poly.pdbx_seq_one_letter_code
_entity_poly.pdbx_strand_id
1 'polypeptide(L)'
;METKIKFEARNSLEQGILKLEKADFMLSHWIAEYGYSNNPDLNLILDWTKDIKHEGHTRERQKESVNWLIDYDIILNFIDIAKEYVRDANEILAETDKILKALPIENINETNKEMNLK
;
A
#
# COMPACT_ATOMS: atom_id res chain seq x y z
N MET A 1 13.42 -2.20 32.59
CA MET A 1 12.95 -1.06 31.77
C MET A 1 13.15 -1.37 30.29
N GLU A 2 14.33 -1.84 29.87
CA GLU A 2 14.61 -2.26 28.48
C GLU A 2 13.66 -3.31 27.91
N THR A 3 13.25 -4.32 28.69
CA THR A 3 12.33 -5.37 28.21
C THR A 3 10.96 -4.81 27.81
N LYS A 4 10.49 -3.77 28.51
CA LYS A 4 9.22 -3.11 28.21
C LYS A 4 9.32 -2.31 26.90
N ILE A 5 10.42 -1.58 26.71
CA ILE A 5 10.67 -0.80 25.49
C ILE A 5 10.84 -1.72 24.27
N LYS A 6 11.60 -2.83 24.41
CA LYS A 6 11.74 -3.85 23.36
C LYS A 6 10.37 -4.46 22.99
N PHE A 7 9.50 -4.69 23.96
CA PHE A 7 8.13 -5.18 23.71
C PHE A 7 7.26 -4.14 22.99
N GLU A 8 7.27 -2.88 23.42
CA GLU A 8 6.51 -1.79 22.79
C GLU A 8 6.98 -1.52 21.35
N ALA A 9 8.28 -1.56 21.11
CA ALA A 9 8.87 -1.43 19.76
C ALA A 9 8.43 -2.58 18.84
N ARG A 10 8.42 -3.82 19.35
CA ARG A 10 7.93 -4.98 18.59
C ARG A 10 6.45 -4.84 18.23
N ASN A 11 5.61 -4.48 19.20
CA ASN A 11 4.18 -4.29 18.94
C ASN A 11 3.94 -3.18 17.91
N SER A 12 4.70 -2.08 17.99
CA SER A 12 4.60 -0.98 17.03
C SER A 12 5.04 -1.39 15.63
N LEU A 13 6.12 -2.18 15.51
CA LEU A 13 6.56 -2.76 14.24
C LEU A 13 5.48 -3.65 13.63
N GLU A 14 4.86 -4.53 14.43
CA GLU A 14 3.77 -5.41 14.00
C GLU A 14 2.55 -4.59 13.52
N GLN A 15 2.20 -3.49 14.18
CA GLN A 15 1.15 -2.58 13.72
C GLN A 15 1.49 -1.88 12.40
N GLY A 16 2.74 -1.41 12.24
CA GLY A 16 3.22 -0.80 11.00
C GLY A 16 3.16 -1.77 9.82
N ILE A 17 3.60 -3.02 10.04
CA ILE A 17 3.51 -4.09 9.03
C ILE A 17 2.05 -4.35 8.66
N LEU A 18 1.15 -4.49 9.64
CA LEU A 18 -0.28 -4.71 9.38
C LEU A 18 -0.91 -3.59 8.53
N LYS A 19 -0.48 -2.34 8.71
CA LYS A 19 -0.93 -1.22 7.87
C LYS A 19 -0.46 -1.36 6.43
N LEU A 20 0.80 -1.77 6.21
CA LEU A 20 1.32 -2.04 4.86
C LEU A 20 0.60 -3.22 4.20
N GLU A 21 0.32 -4.29 4.94
CA GLU A 21 -0.46 -5.44 4.43
C GLU A 21 -1.87 -5.01 4.00
N LYS A 22 -2.51 -4.11 4.76
CA LYS A 22 -3.80 -3.54 4.36
C LYS A 22 -3.69 -2.70 3.10
N ALA A 23 -2.67 -1.85 2.98
CA ALA A 23 -2.44 -1.08 1.76
C ALA A 23 -2.26 -1.99 0.55
N ASP A 24 -1.43 -3.03 0.67
CA ASP A 24 -1.19 -4.02 -0.38
C ASP A 24 -2.46 -4.78 -0.78
N PHE A 25 -3.27 -5.19 0.20
CA PHE A 25 -4.57 -5.82 -0.04
C PHE A 25 -5.51 -4.90 -0.83
N MET A 26 -5.65 -3.64 -0.41
CA MET A 26 -6.53 -2.67 -1.10
C MET A 26 -6.07 -2.43 -2.54
N LEU A 27 -4.76 -2.26 -2.76
CA LEU A 27 -4.19 -2.05 -4.09
C LEU A 27 -4.34 -3.30 -4.97
N SER A 28 -4.12 -4.49 -4.41
CA SER A 28 -4.30 -5.76 -5.12
C SER A 28 -5.75 -5.97 -5.54
N HIS A 29 -6.70 -5.69 -4.65
CA HIS A 29 -8.13 -5.74 -4.97
C HIS A 29 -8.49 -4.73 -6.06
N TRP A 30 -7.97 -3.51 -5.97
CA TRP A 30 -8.16 -2.50 -7.00
C TRP A 30 -7.64 -2.96 -8.38
N ILE A 31 -6.43 -3.50 -8.45
CA ILE A 31 -5.86 -4.01 -9.72
C ILE A 31 -6.69 -5.17 -10.28
N ALA A 32 -7.19 -6.07 -9.42
CA ALA A 32 -7.98 -7.21 -9.86
C ALA A 32 -9.35 -6.81 -10.44
N GLU A 33 -10.05 -5.87 -9.80
CA GLU A 33 -11.42 -5.48 -10.18
C GLU A 33 -11.46 -4.35 -11.22
N TYR A 34 -10.47 -3.44 -11.18
CA TYR A 34 -10.46 -2.20 -11.96
C TYR A 34 -9.18 -2.04 -12.80
N GLY A 35 -8.41 -3.11 -12.97
CA GLY A 35 -7.26 -3.15 -13.86
C GLY A 35 -7.69 -3.28 -15.32
N TYR A 36 -7.95 -2.15 -15.99
CA TYR A 36 -8.26 -2.16 -17.42
C TYR A 36 -6.98 -2.34 -18.24
N SER A 37 -7.05 -3.19 -19.26
CA SER A 37 -5.92 -3.50 -20.14
C SER A 37 -5.52 -2.33 -21.05
N ASN A 38 -6.43 -1.36 -21.23
CA ASN A 38 -6.24 -0.16 -22.03
C ASN A 38 -6.61 1.09 -21.21
N ASN A 39 -5.94 2.20 -21.50
CA ASN A 39 -6.36 3.50 -20.99
C ASN A 39 -7.77 3.84 -21.53
N PRO A 40 -8.61 4.53 -20.73
CA PRO A 40 -9.91 4.98 -21.19
C PRO A 40 -9.77 5.93 -22.38
N ASP A 41 -10.60 5.74 -23.40
CA ASP A 41 -10.70 6.64 -24.54
C ASP A 41 -12.01 7.44 -24.46
N LEU A 42 -11.88 8.76 -24.24
CA LEU A 42 -13.01 9.68 -24.14
C LEU A 42 -13.87 9.71 -25.40
N ASN A 43 -13.29 9.51 -26.59
CA ASN A 43 -14.08 9.48 -27.83
C ASN A 43 -14.99 8.25 -27.85
N LEU A 44 -14.47 7.09 -27.42
CA LEU A 44 -15.26 5.86 -27.34
C LEU A 44 -16.42 5.95 -26.34
N ILE A 45 -16.25 6.70 -25.25
CA ILE A 45 -17.33 6.97 -24.29
C ILE A 45 -18.42 7.83 -24.92
N LEU A 46 -18.04 8.91 -25.62
CA LEU A 46 -18.99 9.79 -26.29
C LEU A 46 -19.77 9.06 -27.37
N ASP A 47 -19.12 8.17 -28.11
CA ASP A 47 -19.76 7.44 -29.19
C ASP A 47 -20.66 6.30 -28.69
N TRP A 48 -20.38 5.73 -27.51
CA TRP A 48 -21.31 4.84 -26.81
C TRP A 48 -22.64 5.53 -26.51
N THR A 49 -22.61 6.78 -26.04
CA THR A 49 -23.85 7.53 -25.75
C THR A 49 -24.66 7.88 -26.99
N LYS A 50 -24.05 7.83 -28.17
CA LYS A 50 -24.67 8.15 -29.46
C LYS A 50 -25.04 6.91 -30.28
N ASP A 51 -24.78 5.70 -29.76
CA ASP A 51 -24.92 4.41 -30.45
C ASP A 51 -24.18 4.37 -31.81
N ILE A 52 -23.02 5.04 -31.89
CA ILE A 52 -22.20 5.09 -33.10
C ILE A 52 -21.25 3.88 -33.10
N LYS A 53 -21.32 3.07 -34.15
CA LYS A 53 -20.34 2.01 -34.40
C LYS A 53 -19.04 2.64 -34.89
N HIS A 54 -17.95 2.37 -34.19
CA HIS A 54 -16.62 2.79 -34.61
C HIS A 54 -15.96 1.76 -35.53
N GLU A 55 -15.51 2.20 -36.69
CA GLU A 55 -14.62 1.40 -37.53
C GLU A 55 -13.22 1.39 -36.89
N GLY A 56 -12.75 0.22 -36.45
CA GLY A 56 -11.40 0.05 -35.88
C GLY A 56 -11.35 -0.15 -34.36
N HIS A 57 -12.48 -0.09 -33.65
CA HIS A 57 -12.56 -0.41 -32.22
C HIS A 57 -13.61 -1.48 -31.94
N THR A 58 -13.28 -2.41 -31.05
CA THR A 58 -14.23 -3.45 -30.61
C THR A 58 -15.26 -2.85 -29.66
N ARG A 59 -16.46 -3.44 -29.62
CA ARG A 59 -17.52 -3.02 -28.68
C ARG A 59 -17.08 -3.20 -27.23
N GLU A 60 -16.20 -4.18 -26.99
CA GLU A 60 -15.54 -4.46 -25.73
C GLU A 60 -14.68 -3.27 -25.28
N ARG A 61 -13.90 -2.65 -26.18
CA ARG A 61 -13.07 -1.49 -25.84
C ARG A 61 -13.89 -0.24 -25.50
N GLN A 62 -15.02 -0.05 -26.19
CA GLN A 62 -15.97 1.01 -25.84
C GLN A 62 -16.55 0.79 -24.44
N LYS A 63 -16.97 -0.45 -24.14
CA LYS A 63 -17.48 -0.83 -22.82
C LYS A 63 -16.44 -0.65 -21.71
N GLU A 64 -15.19 -1.04 -21.92
CA GLU A 64 -14.10 -0.82 -20.97
C GLU A 64 -13.90 0.68 -20.66
N SER A 65 -13.92 1.54 -21.68
CA SER A 65 -13.75 2.99 -21.49
C SER A 65 -14.92 3.61 -20.71
N VAL A 66 -16.14 3.16 -20.96
CA VAL A 66 -17.34 3.61 -20.22
C VAL A 66 -17.30 3.14 -18.76
N ASN A 67 -16.95 1.88 -18.53
CA ASN A 67 -16.84 1.32 -17.18
C ASN A 67 -15.77 2.06 -16.37
N TRP A 68 -14.61 2.36 -16.97
CA TRP A 68 -13.58 3.15 -16.30
C TRP A 68 -14.09 4.50 -15.80
N LEU A 69 -14.91 5.19 -16.59
CA LEU A 69 -15.50 6.47 -16.19
C LEU A 69 -16.48 6.33 -15.02
N ILE A 70 -17.28 5.26 -15.03
CA ILE A 70 -18.24 4.96 -13.95
C ILE A 70 -17.49 4.62 -12.65
N ASP A 71 -16.42 3.84 -12.78
CA ASP A 71 -15.66 3.32 -11.64
C ASP A 71 -14.62 4.33 -11.11
N TYR A 72 -14.43 5.47 -11.79
CA TYR A 72 -13.38 6.45 -11.49
C TYR A 72 -13.38 6.93 -10.04
N ASP A 73 -14.54 7.32 -9.51
CA ASP A 73 -14.67 7.81 -8.13
C ASP A 73 -14.33 6.71 -7.11
N ILE A 74 -14.68 5.46 -7.43
CA ILE A 74 -14.39 4.30 -6.59
C ILE A 74 -12.88 4.03 -6.57
N ILE A 75 -12.23 4.09 -7.74
CA ILE A 75 -10.78 3.93 -7.88
C ILE A 75 -10.02 4.98 -7.07
N LEU A 76 -10.43 6.25 -7.16
CA LEU A 76 -9.80 7.32 -6.38
C LEU A 76 -9.92 7.08 -4.87
N ASN A 77 -11.10 6.65 -4.40
CA ASN A 77 -11.30 6.31 -3.00
C ASN A 77 -10.38 5.17 -2.54
N PHE A 78 -10.19 4.12 -3.36
CA PHE A 78 -9.25 3.04 -3.03
C PHE A 78 -7.81 3.53 -2.90
N ILE A 79 -7.38 4.38 -3.84
CA ILE A 79 -6.05 4.97 -3.80
C ILE A 79 -5.85 5.81 -2.54
N ASP A 80 -6.85 6.62 -2.15
CA ASP A 80 -6.74 7.48 -0.99
C ASP A 80 -6.70 6.68 0.32
N ILE A 81 -7.50 5.62 0.45
CA ILE A 81 -7.43 4.70 1.60
C ILE A 81 -6.05 4.01 1.66
N ALA A 82 -5.52 3.54 0.53
CA ALA A 82 -4.20 2.91 0.49
C ALA A 82 -3.10 3.89 0.91
N LYS A 83 -3.16 5.15 0.46
CA LYS A 83 -2.24 6.21 0.88
C LYS A 83 -2.30 6.46 2.39
N GLU A 84 -3.50 6.46 2.97
CA GLU A 84 -3.66 6.61 4.43
C GLU A 84 -2.96 5.48 5.19
N TYR A 85 -3.16 4.23 4.76
CA TYR A 85 -2.46 3.10 5.37
C TYR A 85 -0.94 3.20 5.26
N VAL A 86 -0.42 3.63 4.11
CA VAL A 86 1.03 3.84 3.92
C VAL A 86 1.55 4.98 4.79
N ARG A 87 0.80 6.08 4.90
CA ARG A 87 1.17 7.21 5.78
C ARG A 87 1.23 6.76 7.23
N ASP A 88 0.17 6.12 7.72
CA ASP A 88 0.10 5.61 9.10
C ASP A 88 1.27 4.64 9.39
N ALA A 89 1.59 3.73 8.46
CA ALA A 89 2.71 2.83 8.59
C ALA A 89 4.04 3.58 8.71
N ASN A 90 4.28 4.59 7.87
CA ASN A 90 5.50 5.39 7.90
C ASN A 90 5.65 6.14 9.24
N GLU A 91 4.56 6.69 9.77
CA GLU A 91 4.55 7.38 11.07
C GLU A 91 4.93 6.41 12.20
N ILE A 92 4.26 5.25 12.27
CA ILE A 92 4.52 4.22 13.29
C ILE A 92 5.97 3.70 13.21
N LEU A 93 6.46 3.42 12.01
CA LEU A 93 7.81 2.90 11.82
C LEU A 93 8.89 3.94 12.16
N ALA A 94 8.65 5.22 11.82
CA ALA A 94 9.57 6.30 12.18
C ALA A 94 9.63 6.53 13.69
N GLU A 95 8.51 6.42 14.40
CA GLU A 95 8.49 6.47 15.87
C GLU A 95 9.21 5.26 16.48
N THR A 96 8.97 4.07 15.95
CA THR A 96 9.62 2.83 16.40
C THR A 96 11.15 2.91 16.23
N ASP A 97 11.63 3.39 15.09
CA ASP A 97 13.06 3.58 14.82
C ASP A 97 13.72 4.56 15.81
N LYS A 98 13.04 5.66 16.16
CA LYS A 98 13.53 6.61 17.20
C LYS A 98 13.66 5.93 18.55
N ILE A 99 12.67 5.12 18.95
CA ILE A 99 12.69 4.39 20.22
C ILE A 99 13.86 3.39 20.25
N LEU A 100 14.06 2.63 19.16
CA LEU A 100 15.14 1.66 19.06
C LEU A 100 16.53 2.31 19.08
N LYS A 101 16.70 3.47 18.43
CA LYS A 101 17.95 4.24 18.45
C LYS A 101 18.28 4.84 19.81
N ALA A 102 17.28 5.06 20.66
CA ALA A 102 17.46 5.55 22.02
C ALA A 102 17.87 4.45 23.02
N LEU A 103 17.79 3.17 22.62
CA LEU A 103 18.28 2.07 23.45
C LEU A 103 19.82 2.06 23.47
N PRO A 104 20.44 1.81 24.63
CA PRO A 104 21.89 1.62 24.68
C PRO A 104 22.29 0.48 23.74
N ILE A 105 23.29 0.72 22.88
CA ILE A 105 23.89 -0.36 22.09
C ILE A 105 24.54 -1.29 23.11
N GLU A 106 23.94 -2.45 23.37
CA GLU A 106 24.61 -3.52 24.10
C GLU A 106 25.91 -3.80 23.35
N ASN A 107 27.04 -3.52 24.00
CA ASN A 107 28.36 -3.63 23.42
C ASN A 107 28.63 -5.12 23.21
N ILE A 108 28.34 -5.63 22.00
CA ILE A 108 28.45 -7.04 21.59
C ILE A 108 29.87 -7.61 21.87
N ASN A 109 30.85 -6.73 22.13
CA ASN A 109 32.23 -7.09 22.44
C ASN A 109 32.50 -7.50 23.90
N GLU A 110 31.63 -7.21 24.87
CA GLU A 110 31.88 -7.60 26.28
C GLU A 110 31.45 -9.04 26.59
N THR A 111 30.38 -9.53 25.95
CA THR A 111 29.90 -10.91 26.11
C THR A 111 30.92 -11.95 25.61
N ASN A 112 31.74 -11.60 24.63
CA ASN A 112 32.79 -12.47 24.10
C ASN A 112 34.06 -12.53 24.97
N LYS A 113 34.25 -11.58 25.91
CA LYS A 113 35.39 -11.61 26.84
C LYS A 113 35.12 -12.51 28.03
N GLU A 114 33.88 -12.58 28.51
CA GLU A 114 33.49 -13.45 29.64
C GLU A 114 33.40 -14.94 29.25
N MET A 115 33.10 -15.25 27.99
CA MET A 115 33.11 -16.65 27.49
C MET A 115 34.52 -17.19 27.19
N ASN A 116 35.53 -16.34 27.06
CA ASN A 116 36.92 -16.75 26.81
C ASN A 116 37.79 -16.76 28.09
N LEU A 117 37.19 -16.54 29.26
CA LEU A 117 37.85 -16.58 30.57
C LEU A 117 37.33 -17.71 31.48
N LYS A 118 36.52 -18.64 30.94
CA LYS A 118 36.18 -19.93 31.57
C LYS A 118 36.77 -21.07 30.77
#